data_AF-A0A920VD47-F1
#
_entry.id   AF-A0A920VD47-F1
#
_cell.length_a   1.000
_cell.length_b   1.000
_cell.length_c   1.000
_cell.angle_alpha   90.00
_cell.angle_beta   90.00
_cell.angle_gamma   90.00
#
_symmetry.space_group_name_H-M   'P 1'
#
loop_
_entity.id
_entity.type
_entity.pdbx_description
1 polymer ?
#
loop_
_entity_poly.entity_id
_entity_poly.type
_entity_poly.pdbx_seq_one_letter_code
_entity_poly.pdbx_strand_id
1 'polypeptide(L)'
;MKVNEITLEKLNAEGIAATLALTEFRSKVPWNETVLAAWGADFETKFLRDAFRRIDRVVPFNFKVIDVRSLGHLPRAKLGLTSYMGLGESCEYYGVPFDSGKAHDALYDATKTAELALKLLKMGE
;
A
#
# COMPACT_ATOMS: atom_id res chain seq x y z
N MET A 1 16.59 9.93 -3.80
CA MET A 1 15.59 11.00 -4.01
C MET A 1 15.08 11.14 -5.46
N LYS A 2 15.58 10.36 -6.43
CA LYS A 2 15.04 10.38 -7.82
C LYS A 2 13.77 9.53 -8.02
N VAL A 3 13.37 8.75 -7.03
CA VAL A 3 12.29 7.76 -7.18
C VAL A 3 10.92 8.37 -6.90
N ASN A 4 10.79 9.15 -5.83
CA ASN A 4 9.50 9.73 -5.39
C ASN A 4 9.48 11.26 -5.39
N GLU A 5 10.55 11.91 -5.86
CA GLU A 5 10.69 13.38 -5.94
C GLU A 5 10.50 14.13 -4.61
N ILE A 6 10.47 13.44 -3.47
CA ILE A 6 10.35 14.07 -2.16
C ILE A 6 11.72 14.57 -1.72
N THR A 7 11.85 15.89 -1.56
CA THR A 7 13.05 16.54 -1.02
C THR A 7 12.90 17.01 0.42
N LEU A 8 14.02 17.26 1.11
CA LEU A 8 13.98 17.86 2.44
C LEU A 8 13.40 19.26 2.40
N GLU A 9 13.70 20.03 1.35
CA GLU A 9 13.14 21.36 1.12
C GLU A 9 11.64 21.28 0.95
N LYS A 10 11.14 20.35 0.11
CA LYS A 10 9.70 20.13 -0.08
C LYS A 10 9.04 19.65 1.21
N LEU A 11 9.67 18.74 1.94
CA LEU A 11 9.17 18.28 3.24
C LEU A 11 9.07 19.43 4.25
N ASN A 12 10.04 20.33 4.28
CA ASN A 12 10.02 21.49 5.18
C ASN A 12 8.95 22.52 4.78
N ALA A 13 8.68 22.66 3.48
CA ALA A 13 7.70 23.62 2.96
C ALA A 13 6.24 23.11 3.02
N GLU A 14 6.02 21.83 2.74
CA GLU A 14 4.69 21.25 2.50
C GLU A 14 4.35 20.08 3.46
N GLY A 15 5.31 19.64 4.27
CA GLY A 15 5.13 18.50 5.17
C GLY A 15 4.09 18.75 6.25
N ILE A 16 3.46 17.66 6.70
CA ILE A 16 2.53 17.67 7.83
C ILE A 16 3.16 16.97 9.03
N ALA A 17 2.80 17.42 10.24
CA ALA A 17 3.25 16.76 11.45
C ALA A 17 2.75 15.30 11.49
N ALA A 18 3.65 14.36 11.75
CA ALA A 18 3.31 12.93 11.80
C ALA A 18 2.20 12.62 12.82
N THR A 19 2.16 13.35 13.94
CA THR A 19 1.10 13.25 14.95
C THR A 19 -0.28 13.54 14.38
N LEU A 20 -0.41 14.60 13.58
CA LEU A 20 -1.65 14.98 12.91
C LEU A 20 -2.01 13.94 11.84
N ALA A 21 -1.07 13.59 10.97
CA ALA A 21 -1.26 12.62 9.90
C ALA A 21 -1.78 11.27 10.40
N LEU A 22 -1.15 10.73 11.45
CA LEU A 22 -1.49 9.42 12.01
C LEU A 22 -2.76 9.45 12.87
N THR A 23 -3.08 10.59 13.47
CA THR A 23 -4.36 10.79 14.16
C THR A 23 -5.51 10.76 13.18
N GLU A 24 -5.38 11.49 12.05
CA GLU A 24 -6.37 11.44 10.96
C GLU A 24 -6.47 10.03 10.38
N PHE A 25 -5.35 9.39 10.03
CA PHE A 25 -5.35 8.00 9.53
C PHE A 25 -6.12 7.04 10.45
N ARG A 26 -5.93 7.18 11.77
CA ARG A 26 -6.64 6.34 12.75
C ARG A 26 -8.14 6.65 12.81
N SER A 27 -8.57 7.89 12.63
CA SER A 27 -9.96 8.31 12.82
C SER A 27 -10.86 8.12 11.59
N LYS A 28 -10.29 8.04 10.37
CA LYS A 28 -11.08 8.00 9.12
C LYS A 28 -11.84 6.70 8.86
N VAL A 29 -11.47 5.58 9.50
CA VAL A 29 -12.06 4.27 9.20
C VAL A 29 -12.37 3.47 10.48
N PRO A 30 -13.44 2.64 10.49
CA PRO A 30 -13.76 1.77 11.61
C PRO A 30 -12.80 0.57 11.64
N TRP A 31 -11.67 0.75 12.34
CA TRP A 31 -10.59 -0.25 12.34
C TRP A 31 -10.98 -1.62 12.91
N ASN A 32 -12.03 -1.72 13.72
CA ASN A 32 -12.61 -2.99 14.18
C ASN A 32 -13.15 -3.85 13.02
N GLU A 33 -13.50 -3.23 11.90
CA GLU A 33 -14.08 -3.87 10.71
C GLU A 33 -13.19 -3.72 9.46
N THR A 34 -12.04 -3.06 9.61
CA THR A 34 -11.15 -2.74 8.48
C THR A 34 -9.86 -3.58 8.52
N VAL A 35 -9.50 -4.14 7.37
CA VAL A 35 -8.20 -4.79 7.11
C VAL A 35 -7.35 -3.85 6.27
N LEU A 36 -6.10 -3.63 6.68
CA LEU A 36 -5.14 -2.84 5.90
C LEU A 36 -4.59 -3.69 4.75
N ALA A 37 -4.82 -3.26 3.51
CA ALA A 37 -4.24 -3.86 2.32
C ALA A 37 -3.03 -3.06 1.83
N ALA A 38 -1.96 -3.74 1.46
CA ALA A 38 -0.75 -3.10 0.92
C ALA A 38 -0.03 -3.99 -0.10
N TRP A 39 0.72 -3.37 -1.02
CA TRP A 39 1.60 -4.06 -1.96
C TRP A 39 2.99 -4.26 -1.37
N GLY A 40 3.22 -5.37 -0.67
CA GLY A 40 4.42 -5.56 0.15
C GLY A 40 4.20 -5.18 1.60
N ALA A 41 3.14 -5.72 2.19
CA ALA A 41 2.67 -5.33 3.52
C ALA A 41 3.73 -5.46 4.64
N ASP A 42 4.66 -6.41 4.55
CA ASP A 42 5.75 -6.54 5.51
C ASP A 42 6.64 -5.29 5.56
N PHE A 43 6.95 -4.69 4.41
CA PHE A 43 7.73 -3.45 4.33
C PHE A 43 6.91 -2.27 4.87
N GLU A 44 5.72 -2.03 4.30
CA GLU A 44 4.88 -0.88 4.65
C GLU A 44 4.53 -0.82 6.14
N THR A 45 4.13 -1.97 6.70
CA THR A 45 3.67 -1.99 8.09
C THR A 45 4.80 -1.81 9.10
N LYS A 46 6.07 -2.06 8.75
CA LYS A 46 7.21 -1.75 9.63
C LYS A 46 7.31 -0.24 9.84
N PHE A 47 7.33 0.54 8.76
CA PHE A 47 7.43 2.00 8.85
C PHE A 47 6.22 2.62 9.53
N LEU A 48 5.00 2.16 9.20
CA LEU A 48 3.80 2.71 9.79
C LEU A 48 3.70 2.39 11.30
N ARG A 49 4.05 1.16 11.72
CA ARG A 49 4.12 0.81 13.16
C ARG A 49 5.14 1.65 13.89
N ASP A 50 6.32 1.86 13.32
CA ASP A 50 7.36 2.69 13.92
C ASP A 50 6.92 4.16 14.03
N ALA A 51 6.21 4.68 13.04
CA ALA A 51 5.66 6.02 13.07
C ALA A 51 4.63 6.19 14.20
N PHE A 52 3.74 5.21 14.41
CA PHE A 52 2.81 5.17 15.54
C PHE A 52 3.53 5.11 16.90
N ARG A 53 4.59 4.30 17.02
CA ARG A 53 5.40 4.23 18.24
C ARG A 53 6.07 5.56 18.59
N ARG A 54 6.62 6.26 17.59
CA ARG A 54 7.28 7.56 17.77
C ARG A 54 6.36 8.66 18.30
N ILE A 55 5.06 8.52 18.11
CA ILE A 55 4.06 9.49 18.61
C ILE A 55 3.28 8.99 19.82
N ASP A 56 3.72 7.89 20.43
CA ASP A 56 3.05 7.25 21.58
C ASP A 56 1.56 6.97 21.33
N ARG A 57 1.28 6.26 20.22
CA ARG A 57 -0.07 5.86 19.83
C ARG A 57 -0.14 4.38 19.48
N VAL A 58 -1.30 3.79 19.77
CA VAL A 58 -1.61 2.38 19.45
C VAL A 58 -1.81 2.21 17.95
N VAL A 59 -1.19 1.16 17.40
CA VAL A 59 -1.35 0.75 16.00
C VAL A 59 -2.75 0.16 15.79
N PRO A 60 -3.58 0.74 14.89
CA PRO A 60 -4.99 0.35 14.80
C PRO A 60 -5.25 -0.93 13.96
N PHE A 61 -4.26 -1.38 13.20
CA PHE A 61 -4.34 -2.52 12.26
C PHE A 61 -3.56 -3.75 12.74
N ASN A 62 -3.32 -3.90 14.05
CA ASN A 62 -2.59 -5.07 14.55
C ASN A 62 -3.33 -6.38 14.18
N PHE A 63 -2.61 -7.34 13.61
CA PHE A 63 -3.14 -8.60 13.05
C PHE A 63 -4.20 -8.47 11.93
N LYS A 64 -4.48 -7.26 11.43
CA LYS A 64 -5.49 -6.99 10.40
C LYS A 64 -4.84 -6.41 9.15
N VAL A 65 -3.97 -7.20 8.53
CA VAL A 65 -3.20 -6.80 7.36
C VAL A 65 -3.23 -7.91 6.31
N ILE A 66 -3.42 -7.52 5.05
CA ILE A 66 -3.32 -8.43 3.90
C ILE A 66 -2.30 -7.91 2.89
N ASP A 67 -1.49 -8.82 2.37
CA ASP A 67 -0.51 -8.50 1.33
C ASP A 67 -1.10 -8.77 -0.06
N VAL A 68 -1.42 -7.70 -0.78
CA VAL A 68 -1.97 -7.76 -2.13
C VAL A 68 -0.97 -8.36 -3.11
N ARG A 69 0.33 -8.20 -2.84
CA ARG A 69 1.38 -8.82 -3.66
C ARG A 69 1.25 -10.33 -3.67
N SER A 70 1.07 -10.94 -2.51
CA SER A 70 0.83 -12.38 -2.38
C SER A 70 -0.45 -12.81 -3.09
N LEU A 71 -1.54 -12.02 -2.99
CA LEU A 71 -2.79 -12.28 -3.72
C LEU A 71 -2.60 -12.26 -5.24
N GLY A 72 -1.78 -11.35 -5.76
CA GLY A 72 -1.48 -11.25 -7.19
C GLY A 72 -0.51 -12.32 -7.69
N HIS A 73 0.34 -12.89 -6.84
CA HIS A 73 1.29 -13.93 -7.26
C HIS A 73 0.71 -15.35 -7.15
N LEU A 74 -0.19 -15.59 -6.20
CA LEU A 74 -0.70 -16.94 -5.93
C LEU A 74 -1.42 -17.59 -7.15
N PRO A 75 -2.34 -16.92 -7.88
CA PRO A 75 -2.97 -17.51 -9.06
C PRO A 75 -1.96 -17.83 -10.18
N ARG A 76 -0.96 -16.96 -10.37
CA ARG A 76 0.12 -17.16 -11.35
C ARG A 76 0.98 -18.37 -11.00
N ALA A 77 1.33 -18.53 -9.73
CA ALA A 77 2.12 -19.66 -9.26
C ALA A 77 1.42 -21.01 -9.54
N LYS A 78 0.09 -21.08 -9.47
CA LYS A 78 -0.68 -22.28 -9.83
C LYS A 78 -0.55 -22.67 -11.32
N LEU A 79 -0.20 -21.71 -12.18
CA LEU A 79 0.07 -21.91 -13.61
C LEU A 79 1.56 -22.14 -13.90
N GLY A 80 2.41 -22.27 -12.86
CA GLY A 80 3.86 -22.38 -13.01
C GLY A 80 4.58 -21.07 -13.30
N LEU A 81 3.88 -19.93 -13.26
CA LEU A 81 4.46 -18.61 -13.48
C LEU A 81 5.01 -18.05 -12.17
N THR A 82 6.32 -18.17 -11.95
CA THR A 82 6.99 -17.79 -10.68
C THR A 82 7.80 -16.50 -10.76
N SER A 83 7.88 -15.85 -11.93
CA SER A 83 8.59 -14.58 -12.06
C SER A 83 7.94 -13.51 -11.17
N TYR A 84 8.78 -12.79 -10.44
CA TYR A 84 8.36 -11.67 -9.61
C TYR A 84 7.82 -10.53 -10.49
N MET A 85 6.70 -9.94 -10.07
CA MET A 85 6.15 -8.73 -10.69
C MET A 85 6.07 -7.60 -9.66
N GLY A 86 6.41 -6.39 -10.09
CA GLY A 86 6.07 -5.16 -9.40
C GLY A 86 4.56 -4.87 -9.45
N LEU A 87 4.14 -3.78 -8.79
CA LEU A 87 2.73 -3.36 -8.79
C LEU A 87 2.24 -3.06 -10.21
N GLY A 88 3.00 -2.27 -10.98
CA GLY A 88 2.63 -1.91 -12.36
C GLY A 88 2.50 -3.13 -13.27
N GLU A 89 3.50 -4.00 -13.29
CA GLU A 89 3.47 -5.26 -14.07
C GLU A 89 2.29 -6.15 -13.67
N SER A 90 1.93 -6.18 -12.38
CA SER A 90 0.78 -6.93 -11.90
C SER A 90 -0.54 -6.29 -12.32
N CYS A 91 -0.65 -4.96 -12.25
CA CYS A 91 -1.79 -4.23 -12.76
C CYS A 91 -1.99 -4.53 -14.26
N GLU A 92 -0.94 -4.42 -15.07
CA GLU A 92 -0.98 -4.75 -16.49
C GLU A 92 -1.42 -6.21 -16.73
N TYR A 93 -0.82 -7.16 -16.03
CA TYR A 93 -1.15 -8.59 -16.16
C TYR A 93 -2.62 -8.89 -15.86
N TYR A 94 -3.18 -8.24 -14.84
CA TYR A 94 -4.57 -8.41 -14.41
C TYR A 94 -5.57 -7.45 -15.07
N GLY A 95 -5.12 -6.63 -16.03
CA GLY A 95 -5.96 -5.70 -16.78
C GLY A 95 -6.47 -4.52 -15.96
N VAL A 96 -5.70 -4.05 -14.98
CA VAL A 96 -5.91 -2.81 -14.25
C VAL A 96 -5.07 -1.70 -14.90
N PRO A 97 -5.68 -0.59 -15.36
CA PRO A 97 -4.92 0.49 -15.99
C PRO A 97 -3.85 1.06 -15.07
N PHE A 98 -2.62 1.14 -15.57
CA PHE A 98 -1.46 1.66 -14.83
C PHE A 98 -0.70 2.68 -15.70
N ASP A 99 -0.32 3.79 -15.08
CA ASP A 99 0.42 4.90 -15.69
C ASP A 99 1.77 4.98 -14.98
N SER A 100 2.81 4.52 -15.67
CA SER A 100 4.18 4.51 -15.15
C SER A 100 4.72 5.90 -14.87
N GLY A 101 4.17 6.95 -15.50
CA GLY A 101 4.51 8.34 -15.21
C GLY A 101 4.02 8.83 -13.84
N LYS A 102 3.11 8.09 -13.19
CA LYS A 102 2.58 8.38 -11.85
C LYS A 102 3.06 7.39 -10.78
N ALA A 103 3.88 6.41 -11.16
CA ALA A 103 4.43 5.46 -10.21
C ALA A 103 5.30 6.17 -9.17
N HIS A 104 5.41 5.59 -7.98
CA HIS A 104 6.15 6.15 -6.83
C HIS A 104 5.52 7.39 -6.18
N ASP A 105 4.29 7.74 -6.58
CA ASP A 105 3.39 8.54 -5.78
C ASP A 105 2.58 7.62 -4.86
N ALA A 106 2.66 7.85 -3.55
CA ALA A 106 2.08 6.94 -2.56
C ALA A 106 0.54 6.84 -2.66
N LEU A 107 -0.14 7.94 -3.04
CA LEU A 107 -1.59 7.92 -3.21
C LEU A 107 -1.97 7.13 -4.46
N TYR A 108 -1.25 7.36 -5.57
CA TYR A 108 -1.45 6.63 -6.81
C TYR A 108 -1.21 5.13 -6.62
N ASP A 109 -0.08 4.75 -6.03
CA ASP A 109 0.30 3.35 -5.80
C ASP A 109 -0.69 2.66 -4.83
N ALA A 110 -1.15 3.35 -3.78
CA ALA A 110 -2.18 2.82 -2.89
C ALA A 110 -3.53 2.63 -3.61
N THR A 111 -3.90 3.57 -4.49
CA THR A 111 -5.11 3.47 -5.31
C THR A 111 -5.04 2.26 -6.25
N LYS A 112 -3.91 2.09 -6.95
CA LYS A 112 -3.69 0.93 -7.83
C LYS A 112 -3.60 -0.39 -7.09
N THR A 113 -3.06 -0.39 -5.89
CA THR A 113 -3.11 -1.55 -4.99
C THR A 113 -4.55 -1.95 -4.66
N ALA A 114 -5.42 -0.97 -4.35
CA ALA A 114 -6.82 -1.24 -4.05
C ALA A 114 -7.62 -1.73 -5.26
N GLU A 115 -7.45 -1.09 -6.43
CA GLU A 115 -8.06 -1.52 -7.69
C GLU A 115 -7.65 -2.95 -8.05
N LEU A 116 -6.37 -3.28 -7.91
CA LEU A 116 -5.85 -4.62 -8.16
C LEU A 116 -6.41 -5.64 -7.17
N ALA A 117 -6.48 -5.31 -5.88
CA ALA A 117 -7.08 -6.19 -4.88
C ALA A 117 -8.54 -6.52 -5.21
N LEU A 118 -9.35 -5.52 -5.58
CA LEU A 118 -10.74 -5.71 -5.99
C LEU A 118 -10.85 -6.57 -7.26
N LYS A 119 -9.94 -6.40 -8.23
CA LYS A 119 -9.89 -7.23 -9.43
C LYS A 119 -9.60 -8.68 -9.11
N LEU A 120 -8.63 -8.94 -8.24
CA LEU A 120 -8.21 -10.28 -7.82
C LEU A 120 -9.31 -11.01 -7.04
N LEU A 121 -10.02 -10.31 -6.15
CA LEU A 121 -11.12 -10.90 -5.37
C LEU A 121 -12.27 -11.38 -6.26
N LYS A 122 -12.61 -10.62 -7.30
CA LYS A 122 -13.65 -11.00 -8.29
C LYS A 122 -13.27 -12.18 -9.19
N MET A 123 -11.99 -12.55 -9.25
CA MET A 123 -11.57 -13.74 -10.00
C MET A 123 -11.75 -15.03 -9.21
N GLY A 124 -11.96 -14.93 -7.89
CA GLY A 124 -12.19 -16.08 -7.01
C GLY A 124 -13.67 -16.46 -6.84
N GLU A 125 -14.59 -15.64 -7.36
CA GLU A 125 -16.03 -15.91 -7.48
C GLU A 125 -16.35 -16.58 -8.82
#